data_AF-A0A973AVM4-F1
#
_entry.id   AF-A0A973AVM4-F1
#
_cell.length_a   1.000
_cell.length_b   1.000
_cell.length_c   1.000
_cell.angle_alpha   90.00
_cell.angle_beta   90.00
_cell.angle_gamma   90.00
#
_symmetry.space_group_name_H-M   'P 1'
#
loop_
_entity.id
_entity.type
_entity.pdbx_description
1 polymer ?
#
loop_
_entity_poly.entity_id
_entity_poly.type
_entity_poly.pdbx_seq_one_letter_code
_entity_poly.pdbx_strand_id
1 'polypeptide(L)' 'MSLQPDVFELVAPYQPAGDQPAAIEALVQGIEDGRKSQVLMGVTGSGKTFTMANVIARVGRPTLVLSHNK' A
#
# COMPACT_ATOMS: atom_id res chain seq x y z
N MET A 1 14.84 -2.50 -23.75
CA MET A 1 13.51 -1.87 -23.63
C MET A 1 12.75 -2.72 -22.63
N SER A 2 12.56 -2.36 -21.37
CA SER A 2 12.39 -1.06 -20.72
C SER A 2 12.96 -1.11 -19.29
N LEU A 3 13.80 -0.15 -18.92
CA LEU A 3 14.05 0.17 -17.51
C LEU A 3 12.98 1.20 -17.12
N GLN A 4 11.83 0.75 -16.64
CA GLN A 4 11.06 1.61 -15.75
C GLN A 4 11.73 1.44 -14.39
N PRO A 5 12.36 2.49 -13.82
CA PRO A 5 12.77 2.41 -12.44
C PRO A 5 11.52 2.13 -11.61
N ASP A 6 11.62 1.27 -10.59
CA ASP A 6 10.59 1.13 -9.58
C ASP A 6 10.17 2.54 -9.14
N VAL A 7 8.95 2.96 -9.52
CA VAL A 7 8.53 4.37 -9.43
C VAL A 7 8.56 4.87 -7.98
N PHE A 8 8.46 3.94 -7.03
CA PHE A 8 8.52 4.20 -5.61
C PHE A 8 9.43 3.20 -4.91
N GLU A 9 10.46 3.71 -4.23
CA GLU A 9 11.31 2.95 -3.32
C GLU A 9 10.82 3.12 -1.88
N LEU A 10 10.35 2.02 -1.26
CA LEU A 10 9.94 2.03 0.14
C LEU A 10 11.12 1.70 1.05
N VAL A 11 11.60 2.70 1.80
CA VAL A 11 12.67 2.51 2.79
C VAL A 11 12.07 2.45 4.20
N ALA A 12 12.29 1.33 4.88
CA ALA A 12 11.91 1.15 6.28
C ALA A 12 12.91 0.23 7.01
N PRO A 13 13.17 0.46 8.32
CA PRO A 13 14.07 -0.39 9.10
C PRO A 13 13.43 -1.70 9.55
N TYR A 14 12.19 -1.98 9.13
CA TYR A 14 11.40 -3.14 9.51
C TYR A 14 10.58 -3.64 8.32
N GLN A 15 10.20 -4.91 8.38
CA GLN A 15 9.35 -5.58 7.39
C GLN A 15 7.88 -5.61 7.85
N PRO A 16 6.91 -5.76 6.94
CA PRO A 16 5.52 -6.01 7.31
C PRO A 16 5.40 -7.21 8.26
N ALA A 17 4.59 -7.07 9.30
CA ALA A 17 4.40 -8.09 10.33
C ALA A 17 2.94 -8.21 10.76
N GLY A 18 2.60 -9.29 11.49
CA GLY A 18 1.22 -9.58 11.88
C GLY A 18 0.31 -9.74 10.65
N ASP A 19 -0.82 -9.05 10.65
CA ASP A 19 -1.81 -9.11 9.55
C ASP A 19 -1.45 -8.23 8.35
N GLN A 20 -0.38 -7.43 8.44
CA GLN A 20 0.00 -6.50 7.37
C GLN A 20 0.30 -7.19 6.03
N PRO A 21 1.06 -8.31 5.95
CA PRO A 21 1.35 -8.96 4.67
C PRO A 21 0.10 -9.37 3.91
N ALA A 22 -0.86 -9.99 4.60
CA ALA A 22 -2.13 -10.42 4.01
C ALA A 22 -2.99 -9.23 3.56
N ALA A 23 -3.04 -8.16 4.37
CA ALA A 23 -3.76 -6.94 4.01
C ALA A 23 -3.15 -6.25 2.77
N ILE A 24 -1.81 -6.20 2.67
CA ILE A 24 -1.10 -5.65 1.51
C ILE A 24 -1.45 -6.47 0.27
N GLU A 25 -1.34 -7.79 0.34
CA GLU A 25 -1.63 -8.68 -0.79
C GLU A 25 -3.08 -8.54 -1.27
N ALA A 26 -4.05 -8.55 -0.37
CA ALA A 26 -5.46 -8.40 -0.71
C ALA A 26 -5.76 -7.07 -1.41
N LEU A 27 -5.16 -5.97 -0.94
CA LEU A 27 -5.35 -4.64 -1.53
C LEU A 27 -4.69 -4.51 -2.90
N VAL A 28 -3.47 -5.04 -3.06
CA VAL A 28 -2.74 -5.07 -4.33
C VAL A 28 -3.54 -5.87 -5.36
N GLN A 29 -3.96 -7.08 -5.02
CA GLN A 29 -4.76 -7.92 -5.92
C GLN A 29 -6.06 -7.23 -6.30
N GLY A 30 -6.76 -6.58 -5.36
CA GLY A 30 -7.98 -5.86 -5.68
C GLY A 30 -7.75 -4.68 -6.64
N ILE A 31 -6.59 -4.03 -6.61
CA ILE A 31 -6.23 -2.97 -7.57
C ILE A 31 -5.97 -3.59 -8.95
N GLU A 32 -5.23 -4.70 -9.02
CA GLU A 32 -4.92 -5.42 -10.25
C GLU A 32 -6.17 -6.02 -10.91
N ASP A 33 -7.11 -6.51 -10.11
CA ASP A 33 -8.45 -6.98 -10.52
C ASP A 33 -9.35 -5.83 -11.04
N GLY A 34 -8.92 -4.57 -10.93
CA GLY A 34 -9.69 -3.41 -11.35
C GLY A 34 -10.84 -3.02 -10.41
N ARG A 35 -10.79 -3.43 -9.13
CA ARG A 35 -11.81 -3.04 -8.14
C ARG A 35 -11.73 -1.53 -7.89
N LYS A 36 -12.86 -0.84 -8.09
CA LYS A 36 -12.94 0.62 -7.93
C LYS A 36 -12.85 1.09 -6.47
N SER A 37 -13.22 0.24 -5.51
CA SER A 37 -13.29 0.62 -4.11
C SER A 37 -12.90 -0.55 -3.21
N GLN A 38 -12.12 -0.27 -2.18
CA GLN A 38 -11.62 -1.24 -1.20
C GLN A 38 -11.50 -0.55 0.16
N VAL A 39 -11.60 -1.32 1.24
CA VAL A 39 -11.51 -0.79 2.62
C VAL A 39 -10.45 -1.56 3.39
N LEU A 40 -9.48 -0.86 3.95
CA LEU A 40 -8.51 -1.41 4.91
C LEU A 40 -9.08 -1.30 6.33
N MET A 41 -9.66 -2.39 6.83
CA MET A 41 -10.13 -2.47 8.22
C MET A 41 -8.95 -2.76 9.14
N GLY A 42 -8.44 -1.74 9.84
CA GLY A 42 -7.33 -1.89 10.77
C GLY A 42 -7.54 -1.15 12.08
N VAL A 43 -7.23 -1.80 13.19
CA VAL A 43 -7.29 -1.21 14.54
C VAL A 43 -6.28 -0.06 14.70
N THR A 44 -6.46 0.78 15.73
CA THR A 44 -5.48 1.83 16.07
C THR A 44 -4.12 1.20 16.42
N GLY A 45 -3.02 1.80 15.96
CA GLY A 45 -1.67 1.28 16.23
C GLY A 45 -1.19 0.13 15.32
N SER A 46 -2.04 -0.41 14.44
CA SER A 46 -1.68 -1.53 13.53
C SER A 46 -0.71 -1.16 12.38
N GLY A 47 -0.34 0.11 12.23
CA GLY A 47 0.57 0.53 11.17
C GLY A 47 -0.07 0.72 9.79
N LYS A 48 -1.34 1.15 9.72
CA LYS A 48 -2.08 1.36 8.45
C LYS A 48 -1.32 2.20 7.41
N THR A 49 -0.57 3.22 7.84
CA THR A 49 0.27 4.02 6.94
C THR A 49 1.34 3.19 6.25
N PHE A 50 2.01 2.31 7.00
CA PHE A 50 3.05 1.43 6.46
C PHE A 50 2.45 0.35 5.53
N THR A 51 1.28 -0.19 5.88
CA THR A 51 0.49 -1.05 4.98
C THR A 51 0.21 -0.35 3.64
N MET A 52 -0.31 0.88 3.66
CA MET A 52 -0.60 1.62 2.44
C MET A 52 0.67 2.00 1.66
N ALA A 53 1.78 2.31 2.33
CA ALA A 53 3.06 2.58 1.67
C ALA A 53 3.56 1.35 0.88
N ASN A 54 3.43 0.14 1.43
CA ASN A 54 3.76 -1.10 0.73
C ASN A 54 2.85 -1.32 -0.49
N VAL A 55 1.55 -1.04 -0.36
CA VAL A 55 0.60 -1.13 -1.49
C VAL A 55 0.99 -0.16 -2.60
N ILE A 56 1.28 1.11 -2.27
CA ILE A 56 1.69 2.13 -3.24
C ILE A 56 2.97 1.73 -3.95
N ALA A 57 3.98 1.25 -3.21
CA ALA A 57 5.25 0.81 -3.75
C ALA A 57 5.09 -0.36 -4.73
N ARG A 58 4.31 -1.39 -4.36
CA ARG A 58 4.06 -2.56 -5.21
C ARG A 58 3.27 -2.24 -6.48
N VAL A 59 2.30 -1.33 -6.37
CA VAL A 59 1.42 -0.98 -7.49
C VAL A 59 2.07 0.02 -8.44
N GLY A 60 3.03 0.82 -7.98
CA GLY A 60 3.80 1.72 -8.85
C GLY A 60 2.99 2.86 -9.49
N ARG A 61 1.86 3.26 -8.89
CA ARG A 61 0.93 4.26 -9.44
C ARG A 61 0.99 5.58 -8.66
N PRO A 62 0.97 6.75 -9.34
CA PRO A 62 0.77 8.03 -8.67
C PRO A 62 -0.49 8.00 -7.79
N THR A 63 -0.33 8.37 -6.52
CA THR A 63 -1.36 8.19 -5.50
C THR A 63 -1.67 9.52 -4.80
N LEU A 64 -2.96 9.81 -4.61
CA LEU A 64 -3.46 10.94 -3.84
C LEU A 64 -3.94 10.44 -2.47
N VAL A 65 -3.34 10.95 -1.39
CA VAL A 65 -3.80 10.69 -0.02
C VAL A 65 -4.62 11.87 0.46
N LEU A 66 -5.90 11.64 0.76
CA LEU A 66 -6.80 12.64 1.32
C LEU A 66 -6.91 12.43 2.83
N SER A 67 -6.57 13.45 3.60
CA SER A 67 -6.78 13.50 5.05
C SER A 67 -7.82 14.55 5.37
N HIS A 68 -8.64 14.31 6.39
CA HIS A 68 -9.64 15.27 6.85
C HIS A 68 -8.99 16.50 7.54
N ASN A 69 -7.74 16.37 7.99
CA ASN A 69 -6.97 17.41 8.68
C ASN A 69 -5.57 17.58 8.06
N LYS A 70 -4.93 18.71 8.39
CA LYS A 70 -3.54 19.03 8.02
C LYS A 70 -2.54 18.09 8.68
#